data_AF-A0A176UAV5-F1
#
_entry.id   AF-A0A176UAV5-F1
#
_cell.length_a   1.000
_cell.length_b   1.000
_cell.length_c   1.000
_cell.angle_alpha   90.00
_cell.angle_beta   90.00
_cell.angle_gamma   90.00
#
_symmetry.space_group_name_H-M   'P 1'
#
loop_
_entity.id
_entity.type
_entity.pdbx_description
1 polymer ?
#
loop_
_entity_poly.entity_id
_entity_poly.type
_entity_poly.pdbx_seq_one_letter_code
_entity_poly.pdbx_strand_id
1 'polypeptide(L)'
;MTTFINNVNQYLSVMKIKQSYLSMITGIDKNKISRLLTGVQDESGADMEKIARALGKNIEFFLADSIEIPQINEFAPNKIAFYAGEPSKKQEQIANQLMELMENIDEVLSAKSRFENIAGDGR
;
A
#
# COMPACT_ATOMS: atom_id res chain seq x y z
N MET A 1 18.49 -8.30 10.79
CA MET A 1 17.50 -7.37 10.23
C MET A 1 17.89 -5.96 10.68
N THR A 2 18.04 -5.04 9.74
CA THR A 2 18.50 -3.67 9.99
C THR A 2 17.44 -2.83 10.70
N THR A 3 17.84 -1.71 11.31
CA THR A 3 16.90 -0.71 11.87
C THR A 3 15.87 -0.27 10.83
N PHE A 4 16.33 0.00 9.60
CA PHE A 4 15.47 0.39 8.49
C PHE A 4 14.35 -0.63 8.24
N ILE A 5 14.71 -1.91 8.06
CA ILE A 5 13.73 -2.96 7.78
C ILE A 5 12.81 -3.23 8.98
N ASN A 6 13.33 -3.15 10.22
CA ASN A 6 12.50 -3.27 11.42
C ASN A 6 11.39 -2.19 11.43
N ASN A 7 11.78 -0.94 11.18
CA ASN A 7 10.88 0.19 11.14
C ASN A 7 9.89 0.11 9.97
N VAL A 8 10.33 -0.35 8.79
CA VAL A 8 9.44 -0.65 7.66
C VAL A 8 8.41 -1.72 8.04
N ASN A 9 8.84 -2.84 8.62
CA ASN A 9 7.94 -3.93 9.02
C ASN A 9 6.90 -3.46 10.06
N GLN A 10 7.32 -2.65 11.04
CA GLN A 10 6.41 -2.05 12.02
C GLN A 10 5.39 -1.14 11.33
N TYR A 11 5.83 -0.28 10.41
CA TYR A 11 4.95 0.61 9.65
C TYR A 11 3.93 -0.17 8.81
N LEU A 12 4.38 -1.19 8.06
CA LEU A 12 3.48 -2.04 7.27
C LEU A 12 2.44 -2.73 8.14
N SER A 13 2.83 -3.22 9.32
CA SER A 13 1.93 -3.90 10.26
C SER A 13 0.87 -2.97 10.87
N VAL A 14 1.26 -1.78 11.31
CA VAL A 14 0.34 -0.77 11.86
C VAL A 14 -0.58 -0.24 10.76
N MET A 15 -0.02 0.05 9.59
CA MET A 15 -0.76 0.60 8.45
C MET A 15 -1.56 -0.46 7.65
N LYS A 16 -1.47 -1.74 8.06
CA LYS A 16 -2.10 -2.90 7.38
C LYS A 16 -1.75 -3.01 5.89
N ILE A 17 -0.53 -2.61 5.52
CA ILE A 17 -0.03 -2.67 4.15
C ILE A 17 0.51 -4.07 3.86
N LYS A 18 -0.03 -4.73 2.85
CA LYS A 18 0.42 -6.06 2.42
C LYS A 18 1.75 -5.97 1.66
N GLN A 19 2.62 -6.96 1.84
CA GLN A 19 3.89 -7.08 1.11
C GLN A 19 3.71 -7.07 -0.41
N SER A 20 2.66 -7.73 -0.93
CA SER A 20 2.34 -7.74 -2.36
C SER A 20 2.07 -6.34 -2.91
N TYR A 21 1.43 -5.48 -2.10
CA TYR A 21 1.19 -4.10 -2.47
C TYR A 21 2.50 -3.30 -2.48
N LEU A 22 3.36 -3.47 -1.47
CA LEU A 22 4.68 -2.83 -1.42
C LEU A 22 5.52 -3.18 -2.66
N SER A 23 5.53 -4.45 -3.08
CA SER A 23 6.18 -4.89 -4.31
C SER A 23 5.64 -4.18 -5.55
N MET A 24 4.30 -4.04 -5.65
CA MET A 24 3.65 -3.35 -6.76
C MET A 24 4.04 -1.87 -6.85
N ILE A 25 3.99 -1.13 -5.73
CA ILE A 25 4.24 0.32 -5.72
C ILE A 25 5.73 0.68 -5.81
N THR A 26 6.62 -0.20 -5.38
CA THR A 26 8.08 0.00 -5.48
C THR A 26 8.66 -0.48 -6.81
N GLY A 27 7.95 -1.36 -7.53
CA GLY A 27 8.46 -2.08 -8.69
C GLY A 27 9.57 -3.09 -8.35
N ILE A 28 9.76 -3.41 -7.06
CA ILE A 28 10.72 -4.41 -6.62
C ILE A 28 10.06 -5.78 -6.69
N ASP A 29 10.77 -6.76 -7.25
CA ASP A 29 10.30 -8.15 -7.33
C ASP A 29 9.83 -8.67 -5.96
N LYS A 30 8.72 -9.43 -5.97
CA LYS A 30 8.07 -9.93 -4.76
C LYS A 30 9.01 -10.80 -3.92
N ASN A 31 9.85 -11.63 -4.56
CA ASN A 31 10.81 -12.49 -3.86
C ASN A 31 11.97 -11.67 -3.30
N LYS A 32 12.40 -10.61 -4.01
CA LYS A 32 13.36 -9.66 -3.46
C LYS A 32 12.80 -8.94 -2.22
N ILE A 33 11.60 -8.35 -2.29
CA ILE A 33 10.94 -7.75 -1.12
C ILE A 33 10.85 -8.75 0.03
N SER A 34 10.46 -10.00 -0.25
CA SER A 34 10.36 -11.04 0.79
C SER A 34 11.68 -11.24 1.53
N ARG A 35 12.78 -11.38 0.79
CA ARG A 35 14.12 -11.56 1.36
C ARG A 35 14.59 -10.33 2.14
N LEU A 36 14.26 -9.12 1.69
CA LEU A 36 14.57 -7.88 2.42
C LEU A 36 13.80 -7.83 3.74
N LEU A 37 12.47 -7.99 3.70
CA LEU A 37 11.62 -7.87 4.88
C LEU A 37 11.83 -8.98 5.91
N THR A 38 12.37 -10.13 5.51
CA THR A 38 12.76 -11.23 6.40
C THR A 38 14.21 -11.16 6.87
N GLY A 39 15.00 -10.19 6.37
CA GLY A 39 16.41 -10.04 6.70
C GLY A 39 17.33 -11.12 6.11
N VAL A 40 16.86 -11.88 5.13
CA VAL A 40 17.68 -12.86 4.37
C VAL A 40 18.68 -12.14 3.47
N GLN A 41 18.32 -10.96 2.99
CA GLN A 41 19.16 -10.10 2.17
C GLN A 41 19.17 -8.70 2.77
N ASP A 42 20.36 -8.10 2.87
CA ASP A 42 20.49 -6.69 3.25
C ASP A 42 20.00 -5.77 2.13
N GLU A 43 19.34 -4.69 2.52
CA GLU A 43 18.86 -3.66 1.62
C GLU A 43 19.99 -2.74 1.14
N SER A 44 20.00 -2.43 -0.16
CA SER A 44 20.87 -1.38 -0.71
C SER A 44 20.27 0.01 -0.49
N GLY A 45 21.09 1.06 -0.62
CA GLY A 45 20.58 2.45 -0.56
C GLY A 45 19.46 2.72 -1.58
N ALA A 46 19.55 2.14 -2.78
CA ALA A 46 18.49 2.25 -3.79
C ALA A 46 17.21 1.50 -3.40
N ASP A 47 17.32 0.39 -2.65
CA ASP A 47 16.16 -0.31 -2.11
C ASP A 47 15.49 0.53 -1.01
N MET A 48 16.30 1.14 -0.12
CA MET A 48 15.81 2.06 0.91
C MET A 48 15.05 3.24 0.30
N GLU A 49 15.62 3.90 -0.71
CA GLU A 49 14.99 5.03 -1.41
C GLU A 49 13.65 4.64 -2.03
N LYS A 50 13.60 3.52 -2.76
CA LYS A 50 12.37 3.06 -3.40
C LYS A 50 11.29 2.72 -2.39
N ILE A 51 11.64 1.99 -1.33
CA ILE A 51 10.70 1.59 -0.28
C ILE A 51 10.17 2.83 0.46
N ALA A 52 11.06 3.71 0.91
CA ALA A 52 10.68 4.91 1.65
C ALA A 52 9.77 5.82 0.81
N ARG A 53 10.19 6.11 -0.42
CA ARG A 53 9.42 6.95 -1.37
C ARG A 53 8.05 6.35 -1.66
N ALA A 54 7.96 5.04 -1.90
CA ALA A 54 6.69 4.38 -2.17
C ALA A 54 5.73 4.43 -0.97
N LEU A 55 6.27 4.42 0.25
CA LEU A 55 5.50 4.59 1.48
C LEU A 55 5.21 6.06 1.84
N GLY A 56 5.63 7.01 0.99
CA GLY A 56 5.41 8.45 1.21
C GLY A 56 6.23 9.04 2.35
N LYS A 57 7.39 8.46 2.65
CA LYS A 57 8.30 8.91 3.72
C LYS A 57 9.72 9.08 3.18
N ASN A 58 10.56 9.75 3.96
CA ASN A 58 11.99 9.82 3.67
C ASN A 58 12.72 8.63 4.31
N ILE A 59 13.95 8.36 3.87
CA ILE A 59 14.75 7.25 4.42
C ILE A 59 15.03 7.48 5.91
N GLU A 60 15.31 8.72 6.29
CA GLU A 60 15.63 9.13 7.66
C GLU A 60 14.49 8.79 8.63
N PHE A 61 13.23 8.82 8.18
CA PHE A 61 12.10 8.39 8.98
C PHE A 61 12.26 6.94 9.43
N PHE A 62 12.67 6.04 8.53
CA PHE A 62 12.87 4.63 8.86
C PHE A 62 14.24 4.33 9.47
N LEU A 63 15.20 5.26 9.42
CA LEU A 63 16.49 5.14 10.11
C LEU A 63 16.46 5.67 11.55
N ALA A 64 15.41 6.38 11.96
CA ALA A 64 15.27 6.90 13.31
C ALA A 64 15.22 5.77 14.36
N ASP A 65 15.72 6.05 15.57
CA ASP A 65 15.70 5.11 16.71
C ASP A 65 14.28 4.68 17.09
N SER A 66 13.30 5.57 16.86
CA SER A 66 11.88 5.30 17.06
C SER A 66 11.06 6.01 15.98
N ILE A 67 10.03 5.34 15.47
CA ILE A 67 9.09 5.90 14.51
C ILE A 67 7.73 6.17 15.13
N GLU A 68 7.21 7.38 14.89
CA GLU A 68 5.83 7.73 15.24
C GLU A 68 4.91 7.34 14.08
N ILE A 69 4.09 6.31 14.30
CA ILE A 69 3.13 5.83 13.31
C ILE A 69 1.72 6.18 13.80
N PRO A 70 0.95 6.97 13.03
CA PRO A 70 -0.45 7.23 13.33
C PRO A 70 -1.23 5.92 13.47
N GLN A 71 -1.99 5.76 14.56
CA GLN A 71 -2.79 4.56 14.78
C GLN A 71 -4.00 4.57 13.84
N ILE A 72 -4.14 3.53 13.00
CA ILE A 72 -5.28 3.43 12.07
C ILE A 72 -6.62 3.33 12.81
N ASN A 73 -6.62 2.90 14.08
CA ASN A 73 -7.83 2.80 14.90
C ASN A 73 -8.50 4.16 15.19
N GLU A 74 -7.85 5.28 14.85
CA GLU A 74 -8.44 6.63 14.88
C GLU A 74 -8.83 7.17 13.50
N PHE A 75 -8.78 6.36 12.43
CA PHE A 75 -9.61 6.63 11.26
C PHE A 75 -11.06 6.33 11.63
N ALA A 76 -11.67 7.28 12.35
CA ALA A 76 -13.09 7.49 12.23
C ALA A 76 -13.41 7.46 10.72
N PRO A 77 -14.45 6.72 10.27
CA PRO A 77 -14.87 6.66 8.86
C PRO A 77 -15.03 8.05 8.20
N ASN A 78 -15.11 9.10 9.00
CA ASN A 78 -15.33 10.49 8.63
C ASN A 78 -14.06 11.28 8.21
N LYS A 79 -12.90 10.63 8.01
CA LYS A 79 -11.66 11.34 7.64
C LYS A 79 -11.02 10.90 6.31
N ILE A 80 -11.83 10.54 5.31
CA ILE A 80 -11.52 10.97 3.93
C ILE A 80 -11.85 12.47 3.83
N ALA A 81 -11.32 13.27 4.75
CA ALA A 81 -11.27 14.71 4.60
C ALA A 81 -10.09 14.94 3.67
N PHE A 82 -10.38 15.10 2.39
CA PHE A 82 -9.45 15.62 1.41
C PHE A 82 -8.65 16.76 2.05
N TYR A 83 -7.32 16.77 1.86
CA TYR A 83 -6.41 17.81 2.36
C TYR A 83 -6.65 19.22 1.74
N ALA A 84 -7.90 19.59 1.45
CA ALA A 84 -8.30 20.80 0.72
C ALA A 84 -9.49 21.57 1.36
N GLY A 85 -9.99 21.18 2.54
CA GLY A 85 -11.13 21.82 3.22
C GLY A 85 -12.37 20.91 3.31
N GLU A 86 -13.54 21.48 3.65
CA GLU A 86 -14.80 20.73 3.62
C GLU A 86 -15.07 20.22 2.19
N PRO A 87 -15.28 18.91 2.00
CA PRO A 87 -15.55 18.37 0.69
C PRO A 87 -16.87 18.91 0.16
N SER A 88 -16.87 19.35 -1.08
CA SER A 88 -18.12 19.61 -1.80
C SER A 88 -18.92 18.31 -1.95
N LYS A 89 -20.24 18.40 -2.12
CA LYS A 89 -21.11 17.23 -2.37
C LYS A 89 -20.60 16.31 -3.49
N LYS A 90 -19.95 16.88 -4.51
CA LYS A 90 -19.36 16.11 -5.62
C LYS A 90 -18.14 15.30 -5.16
N GLN A 91 -17.30 15.87 -4.29
CA GLN A 91 -16.15 15.17 -3.73
C GLN A 91 -16.58 14.05 -2.78
N GLU A 92 -17.64 14.26 -1.99
CA GLU A 92 -18.24 13.21 -1.16
C GLU A 92 -18.78 12.06 -2.02
N GLN A 93 -19.51 12.37 -3.10
CA GLN A 93 -20.02 11.35 -4.02
C GLN A 93 -18.89 10.52 -4.65
N ILE A 94 -17.81 11.20 -5.09
CA ILE A 94 -16.64 10.52 -5.66
C ILE A 94 -15.96 9.63 -4.62
N ALA A 95 -15.81 10.10 -3.37
CA ALA A 95 -15.22 9.29 -2.31
C ALA A 95 -16.05 8.04 -1.99
N ASN A 96 -17.38 8.17 -1.94
CA ASN A 96 -18.28 7.05 -1.71
C ASN A 96 -18.20 6.01 -2.85
N GLN A 97 -18.17 6.47 -4.11
CA GLN A 97 -17.99 5.58 -5.26
C GLN A 97 -16.63 4.86 -5.25
N LEU A 98 -15.57 5.55 -4.80
CA LEU A 98 -14.25 4.94 -4.66
C LEU A 98 -14.21 3.89 -3.54
N MET A 99 -14.91 4.12 -2.42
CA MET A 99 -15.05 3.12 -1.37
C MET A 99 -15.82 1.90 -1.85
N GLU A 100 -16.97 2.11 -2.50
CA GLU A 100 -17.78 1.03 -3.08
C GLU A 100 -16.98 0.21 -4.11
N LEU A 101 -16.18 0.87 -4.94
CA LEU A 101 -15.27 0.20 -5.87
C LEU A 101 -14.21 -0.63 -5.14
N MET A 102 -13.59 -0.09 -4.07
CA MET A 102 -12.58 -0.82 -3.30
C MET A 102 -13.16 -2.02 -2.56
N GLU A 103 -14.39 -1.91 -2.03
CA GLU A 103 -15.09 -3.02 -1.38
C GLU A 103 -15.43 -4.14 -2.37
N ASN A 104 -15.75 -3.80 -3.62
CA ASN A 104 -16.17 -4.75 -4.65
C ASN A 104 -15.08 -5.03 -5.69
N ILE A 105 -13.82 -4.66 -5.43
CA ILE A 105 -12.75 -4.74 -6.44
C ILE A 105 -12.45 -6.18 -6.86
N ASP A 106 -12.57 -7.13 -5.94
CA ASP A 106 -12.39 -8.55 -6.23
C ASP A 106 -13.48 -9.09 -7.16
N GLU A 107 -14.72 -8.58 -7.08
CA GLU A 107 -15.81 -8.93 -7.99
C GLU A 107 -15.59 -8.35 -9.40
N VAL A 108 -15.12 -7.09 -9.48
CA VAL A 108 -14.80 -6.43 -10.76
C VAL A 108 -13.62 -7.10 -11.46
N LEU A 109 -12.55 -7.42 -10.71
CA LEU A 109 -11.36 -8.07 -11.26
C LEU A 109 -11.62 -9.53 -11.62
N SER A 110 -12.42 -10.26 -10.83
CA SER A 110 -12.83 -11.62 -11.18
C SER A 110 -13.77 -11.67 -12.38
N ALA A 111 -14.64 -10.66 -12.55
CA ALA A 111 -15.48 -10.52 -13.74
C ALA A 111 -14.63 -10.36 -15.02
N LYS A 112 -13.53 -9.59 -14.98
CA LYS A 112 -12.60 -9.45 -16.11
C LYS A 112 -12.08 -10.83 -16.60
N SER A 113 -11.66 -11.70 -15.67
CA SER A 113 -11.24 -13.06 -16.01
C SER A 113 -12.36 -13.88 -16.64
N ARG A 114 -13.62 -13.70 -16.19
CA ARG A 114 -14.78 -14.36 -16.80
C ARG A 114 -15.04 -13.87 -18.22
N PHE A 115 -14.92 -12.56 -18.50
CA PHE A 115 -15.07 -12.01 -19.84
C PHE A 115 -13.95 -12.45 -20.80
N GLU A 116 -12.70 -12.51 -20.34
CA GLU A 116 -11.57 -12.99 -21.14
C GLU A 116 -11.69 -14.48 -21.48
N ASN A 117 -12.20 -15.31 -20.56
CA ASN A 117 -12.40 -16.74 -20.79
C ASN A 117 -13.59 -17.04 -21.73
N ILE A 118 -14.65 -16.24 -21.71
CA ILE A 118 -15.79 -16.39 -22.66
C ILE A 118 -15.37 -16.08 -24.10
N ALA A 119 -14.38 -15.20 -24.31
CA ALA A 119 -13.86 -14.88 -25.64
C ALA A 119 -12.90 -15.96 -26.20
N GLY A 120 -12.49 -16.94 -25.39
CA GLY A 120 -11.55 -18.01 -25.77
C GLY A 120 -12.20 -19.33 -26.19
N ASP A 121 -13.48 -19.55 -25.90
CA ASP A 121 -14.16 -20.86 -26.08
C ASP A 121 -14.92 -20.98 -27.40
N GLY A 122 -14.50 -20.21 -28.42
CA GLY A 122 -15.14 -20.11 -29.72
C GLY A 122 -14.25 -20.50 -30.91
N ARG A 123 -13.29 -21.43 -30.73
CA ARG A 123 -12.50 -22.02 -31.82
C ARG A 123 -12.29 -23.52 -31.64
#